data_AF-A0A455UJ55-F1
#
_entry.id   AF-A0A455UJ55-F1
#
_cell.length_a   1.000
_cell.length_b   1.000
_cell.length_c   1.000
_cell.angle_alpha   90.00
_cell.angle_beta   90.00
_cell.angle_gamma   90.00
#
_symmetry.space_group_name_H-M   'P 1'
#
loop_
_entity.id
_entity.type
_entity.pdbx_description
1 polymer ?
#
loop_
_entity_poly.entity_id
_entity_poly.type
_entity_poly.pdbx_seq_one_letter_code
_entity_poly.pdbx_strand_id
1 'polypeptide(L)'
;MVMLGLLVIAVLGSTHALAGEHQTMLENALACTDETSRLERLSCYDDVFKNTSSPTEERDLPDLWHAIERQERGRNSDALGLVMGHVGEDVLMSVPALGTTPPRPIMVMACEKQITRFQLHLPEPIDNARVDLQLSTNSASVRQQWRVRDGGHVINGAVGCPPSKHYANC
;
A
#
# COMPACT_ATOMS: atom_id res chain seq x y z
N MET A 1 21.39 6.98 -53.25
CA MET A 1 20.68 5.69 -53.03
C MET A 1 21.59 4.69 -52.31
N VAL A 2 22.06 4.98 -51.08
CA VAL A 2 22.69 3.98 -50.16
C VAL A 2 22.58 4.42 -48.67
N MET A 3 22.49 5.73 -48.39
CA MET A 3 22.54 6.28 -47.02
C MET A 3 21.18 6.35 -46.28
N LEU A 4 20.11 5.77 -46.81
CA LEU A 4 18.79 5.71 -46.15
C LEU A 4 18.42 4.30 -45.66
N GLY A 5 19.21 3.28 -46.01
CA GLY A 5 18.99 1.89 -45.58
C GLY A 5 19.59 1.54 -44.22
N LEU A 6 20.59 2.31 -43.76
CA LEU A 6 21.30 2.03 -42.51
C LEU A 6 20.57 2.51 -41.25
N LEU A 7 19.68 3.49 -41.36
CA LEU A 7 18.98 4.05 -40.19
C LEU A 7 17.79 3.18 -39.72
N VAL A 8 17.23 2.35 -40.60
CA VAL A 8 16.07 1.48 -40.29
C VAL A 8 16.49 0.21 -39.54
N ILE A 9 17.73 -0.27 -39.73
CA ILE A 9 18.22 -1.52 -39.12
C ILE A 9 18.52 -1.33 -37.61
N ALA A 10 18.86 -0.13 -37.17
CA ALA A 10 19.22 0.14 -35.77
C ALA A 10 18.01 0.18 -34.80
N VAL A 11 16.79 0.40 -35.29
CA VAL A 11 15.57 0.51 -34.44
C VAL A 11 14.98 -0.86 -34.09
N LEU A 12 15.20 -1.88 -34.93
CA LEU A 12 14.70 -3.25 -34.71
C LEU A 12 15.53 -4.06 -33.70
N GLY A 13 16.78 -3.66 -33.43
CA GLY A 13 17.65 -4.37 -32.49
C GLY A 13 17.26 -4.19 -31.02
N SER A 14 16.71 -3.02 -30.67
CA SER A 14 16.44 -2.64 -29.27
C SER A 14 15.22 -3.33 -28.67
N THR A 15 14.23 -3.73 -29.50
CA THR A 15 13.02 -4.41 -29.03
C THR A 15 13.27 -5.88 -28.65
N HIS A 16 14.24 -6.54 -29.28
CA HIS A 16 14.55 -7.95 -29.00
C HIS A 16 15.26 -8.16 -27.66
N ALA A 17 16.04 -7.19 -27.20
CA ALA A 17 16.76 -7.27 -25.92
C ALA A 17 15.79 -7.24 -24.71
N LEU A 18 14.83 -6.30 -24.71
CA LEU A 18 13.81 -6.17 -23.65
C LEU A 18 12.85 -7.37 -23.60
N ALA A 19 12.48 -7.90 -24.78
CA ALA A 19 11.63 -9.09 -24.86
C ALA A 19 12.33 -10.34 -24.31
N GLY A 20 13.63 -10.50 -24.59
CA GLY A 20 14.42 -11.63 -24.09
C GLY A 20 14.54 -11.64 -22.56
N GLU A 21 14.79 -10.48 -21.95
CA GLU A 21 14.90 -10.34 -20.49
C GLU A 21 13.59 -10.72 -19.78
N HIS A 22 12.45 -10.19 -20.25
CA HIS A 22 11.13 -10.54 -19.73
C HIS A 22 10.80 -12.03 -19.87
N GLN A 23 11.19 -12.64 -20.98
CA GLN A 23 10.91 -14.05 -21.24
C GLN A 23 11.74 -14.95 -20.32
N THR A 24 13.02 -14.63 -20.11
CA THR A 24 13.87 -15.34 -19.13
C THR A 24 13.38 -15.18 -17.69
N MET A 25 12.87 -13.99 -17.31
CA MET A 25 12.26 -13.79 -16.00
C MET A 25 11.01 -14.65 -15.79
N LEU A 26 10.14 -14.75 -16.81
CA LEU A 26 8.94 -15.59 -16.75
C LEU A 26 9.30 -17.07 -16.61
N GLU A 27 10.29 -17.55 -17.37
CA GLU A 27 10.79 -18.92 -17.28
C GLU A 27 11.35 -19.24 -15.88
N ASN A 28 12.16 -18.32 -15.32
CA ASN A 28 12.68 -18.46 -13.96
C ASN A 28 11.56 -18.46 -12.90
N ALA A 29 10.54 -17.63 -13.06
CA ALA A 29 9.38 -17.61 -12.17
C ALA A 29 8.58 -18.93 -12.25
N LEU A 30 8.42 -19.51 -13.44
CA LEU A 30 7.78 -20.81 -13.60
C LEU A 30 8.58 -21.93 -12.92
N ALA A 31 9.91 -21.89 -12.98
CA ALA A 31 10.76 -22.88 -12.29
C ALA A 31 10.53 -22.89 -10.76
N CYS A 32 10.20 -21.75 -10.15
CA CYS A 32 9.89 -21.70 -8.71
C CYS A 32 8.69 -22.58 -8.33
N THR A 33 7.81 -22.99 -9.26
CA THR A 33 6.66 -23.84 -8.91
C THR A 33 7.05 -25.23 -8.42
N ASP A 34 8.25 -25.70 -8.78
CA ASP A 34 8.76 -27.02 -8.42
C ASP A 34 9.20 -27.10 -6.94
N GLU A 35 9.36 -25.94 -6.28
CA GLU A 35 9.75 -25.90 -4.87
C GLU A 35 8.65 -26.46 -3.97
N THR A 36 8.95 -27.55 -3.27
CA THR A 36 7.97 -28.24 -2.42
C THR A 36 7.67 -27.49 -1.12
N SER A 37 8.68 -26.79 -0.59
CA SER A 37 8.53 -25.94 0.59
C SER A 37 7.88 -24.61 0.23
N ARG A 38 6.86 -24.22 1.00
CA ARG A 38 6.17 -22.92 0.79
C ARG A 38 7.09 -21.73 1.01
N LEU A 39 8.02 -21.81 1.96
CA LEU A 39 8.94 -20.71 2.26
C LEU A 39 10.03 -20.59 1.20
N GLU A 40 10.57 -21.71 0.73
CA GLU A 40 11.59 -21.71 -0.34
C GLU A 40 10.99 -21.24 -1.66
N ARG A 41 9.76 -21.66 -1.97
CA ARG A 41 9.01 -21.16 -3.12
C ARG A 41 8.83 -19.65 -3.09
N LEU A 42 8.48 -19.08 -1.93
CA LEU A 42 8.35 -17.63 -1.77
C LEU A 42 9.70 -16.93 -1.98
N SER A 43 10.77 -17.46 -1.36
CA SER A 43 12.12 -16.92 -1.52
C SER A 43 12.60 -16.96 -2.97
N CYS A 44 12.28 -18.03 -3.71
CA CYS A 44 12.61 -18.16 -5.13
C CYS A 44 11.97 -17.04 -5.96
N TYR A 45 10.67 -16.80 -5.76
CA TYR A 45 9.99 -15.68 -6.42
C TYR A 45 10.62 -14.33 -6.02
N ASP A 46 10.88 -14.12 -4.74
CA ASP A 46 11.47 -12.87 -4.25
C ASP A 46 12.83 -12.60 -4.92
N ASP A 47 13.66 -13.62 -5.13
CA ASP A 47 14.96 -13.48 -5.81
C ASP A 47 14.83 -13.24 -7.32
N VAL A 48 13.80 -13.80 -7.99
CA VAL A 48 13.50 -13.53 -9.40
C VAL A 48 13.07 -12.08 -9.64
N PHE A 49 12.31 -11.48 -8.70
CA PHE A 49 11.71 -10.15 -8.89
C PHE A 49 12.40 -9.01 -8.10
N LYS A 50 13.41 -9.32 -7.28
CA LYS A 50 14.10 -8.40 -6.35
C LYS A 50 14.60 -7.09 -6.97
N ASN A 51 14.97 -7.15 -8.23
CA ASN A 51 15.55 -6.10 -9.05
C ASN A 51 14.52 -5.33 -9.88
N THR A 52 13.27 -5.82 -9.98
CA THR A 52 12.13 -5.03 -10.48
C THR A 52 11.52 -4.16 -9.39
N SER A 53 11.63 -4.58 -8.13
CA SER A 53 11.36 -3.71 -7.00
C SER A 53 12.48 -2.69 -6.84
N SER A 54 12.24 -1.46 -7.30
CA SER A 54 13.16 -0.33 -7.08
C SER A 54 13.53 -0.24 -5.60
N PRO A 55 14.82 -0.10 -5.23
CA PRO A 55 15.23 0.06 -3.85
C PRO A 55 14.63 1.35 -3.30
N THR A 56 13.67 1.23 -2.38
CA THR A 56 13.12 2.27 -1.50
C THR A 56 13.48 3.70 -1.91
N GLU A 57 13.02 4.14 -3.09
CA GLU A 57 12.77 5.55 -3.27
C GLU A 57 11.69 5.91 -2.25
N GLU A 58 11.80 7.10 -1.65
CA GLU A 58 10.82 7.69 -0.76
C GLU A 58 9.42 7.37 -1.28
N ARG A 59 8.82 6.32 -0.70
CA ARG A 59 7.67 5.67 -1.32
C ARG A 59 6.57 6.70 -1.29
N ASP A 60 6.14 7.13 -2.48
CA ASP A 60 4.97 7.98 -2.61
C ASP A 60 3.85 7.39 -1.75
N LEU A 61 3.21 8.26 -0.98
CA LEU A 61 2.19 7.84 -0.05
C LEU A 61 1.05 7.19 -0.84
N PRO A 62 0.34 6.20 -0.25
CA PRO A 62 -0.72 5.51 -0.96
C PRO A 62 -1.78 6.46 -1.53
N ASP A 63 -2.39 6.10 -2.65
CA ASP A 63 -3.47 6.90 -3.28
C ASP A 63 -4.57 7.29 -2.29
N LEU A 64 -4.92 6.36 -1.39
CA LEU A 64 -5.89 6.59 -0.33
C LEU A 64 -5.46 7.72 0.62
N TRP A 65 -4.17 7.82 0.97
CA TRP A 65 -3.65 8.91 1.81
C TRP A 65 -3.87 10.26 1.14
N HIS A 66 -3.49 10.38 -0.12
CA HIS A 66 -3.70 11.60 -0.90
C HIS A 66 -5.18 11.93 -1.10
N ALA A 67 -6.04 10.91 -1.25
CA ALA A 67 -7.48 11.09 -1.40
C ALA A 67 -8.13 11.65 -0.12
N ILE A 68 -7.74 11.13 1.04
CA ILE A 68 -8.21 11.64 2.34
C ILE A 68 -7.71 13.07 2.57
N GLU A 69 -6.45 13.36 2.27
CA GLU A 69 -5.93 14.73 2.33
C GLU A 69 -6.72 15.69 1.45
N ARG A 70 -7.09 15.29 0.22
CA ARG A 70 -7.97 16.11 -0.64
C ARG A 70 -9.36 16.29 -0.04
N GLN A 71 -9.94 15.25 0.55
CA GLN A 71 -11.24 15.32 1.22
C GLN A 71 -11.21 16.29 2.41
N GLU A 72 -10.14 16.26 3.22
CA GLU A 72 -10.00 17.08 4.42
C GLU A 72 -9.55 18.52 4.12
N ARG A 73 -8.86 18.79 3.01
CA ARG A 73 -8.51 20.17 2.60
C ARG A 73 -9.73 21.08 2.39
N GLY A 74 -10.86 20.51 1.98
CA GLY A 74 -12.11 21.26 1.79
C GLY A 74 -12.88 21.53 3.08
N ARG A 75 -12.44 20.96 4.21
CA ARG A 75 -13.12 21.03 5.49
C ARG A 75 -12.81 22.35 6.20
N ASN A 76 -13.84 22.92 6.83
CA ASN A 76 -13.64 24.01 7.79
C ASN A 76 -12.83 23.49 9.00
N SER A 77 -11.79 24.24 9.42
CA SER A 77 -10.90 23.85 10.52
C SER A 77 -11.61 23.54 11.85
N ASP A 78 -12.79 24.13 12.07
CA ASP A 78 -13.58 23.94 13.29
C ASP A 78 -14.55 22.76 13.20
N ALA A 79 -14.76 22.21 12.00
CA ALA A 79 -15.65 21.08 11.78
C ALA A 79 -14.93 19.76 12.09
N LEU A 80 -15.11 19.22 13.29
CA LEU A 80 -14.41 18.00 13.74
C LEU A 80 -15.22 16.70 13.57
N GLY A 81 -16.40 16.76 12.95
CA GLY A 81 -17.26 15.59 12.76
C GLY A 81 -16.77 14.61 11.70
N LEU A 82 -17.36 13.41 11.66
CA LEU A 82 -17.13 12.46 10.55
C LEU A 82 -17.61 13.08 9.23
N VAL A 83 -16.82 12.97 8.17
CA VAL A 83 -17.28 13.25 6.81
C VAL A 83 -17.17 12.00 5.95
N MET A 84 -18.02 11.96 4.94
CA MET A 84 -18.08 10.88 3.96
C MET A 84 -17.93 11.49 2.57
N GLY A 85 -17.11 10.88 1.73
CA GLY A 85 -16.93 11.21 0.33
C GLY A 85 -16.76 9.96 -0.51
N HIS A 86 -16.62 10.17 -1.82
CA HIS A 86 -16.52 9.11 -2.81
C HIS A 86 -15.41 9.42 -3.81
N VAL A 87 -14.69 8.39 -4.24
CA VAL A 87 -13.72 8.46 -5.34
C VAL A 87 -14.04 7.31 -6.29
N GLY A 88 -14.71 7.62 -7.40
CA GLY A 88 -15.33 6.58 -8.23
C GLY A 88 -16.35 5.78 -7.42
N GLU A 89 -16.17 4.47 -7.34
CA GLU A 89 -17.02 3.55 -6.56
C GLU A 89 -16.54 3.38 -5.10
N ASP A 90 -15.38 3.94 -4.76
CA ASP A 90 -14.81 3.78 -3.42
C ASP A 90 -15.44 4.80 -2.45
N VAL A 91 -15.76 4.34 -1.24
CA VAL A 91 -16.32 5.16 -0.16
C VAL A 91 -15.23 5.53 0.82
N LEU A 92 -15.09 6.81 1.12
CA LEU A 92 -14.08 7.35 2.03
C LEU A 92 -14.75 8.02 3.23
N MET A 93 -14.33 7.67 4.44
CA MET A 93 -14.77 8.33 5.66
C MET A 93 -13.56 8.78 6.46
N SER A 94 -13.59 10.03 6.92
CA SER A 94 -12.50 10.64 7.68
C SER A 94 -13.00 11.42 8.87
N VAL A 95 -12.25 11.36 9.97
CA VAL A 95 -12.45 12.23 11.13
C VAL A 95 -11.09 12.69 11.68
N PRO A 96 -10.86 14.01 11.81
CA PRO A 96 -9.61 14.52 12.36
C PRO A 96 -9.54 14.31 13.88
N ALA A 97 -8.34 14.19 14.42
CA ALA A 97 -8.12 14.05 15.84
C ALA A 97 -8.61 15.27 16.64
N LEU A 98 -9.33 15.00 17.73
CA LEU A 98 -9.77 16.02 18.69
C LEU A 98 -8.62 16.43 19.61
N GLY A 99 -8.60 17.70 20.03
CA GLY A 99 -7.67 18.19 21.05
C GLY A 99 -6.20 18.37 20.61
N THR A 100 -5.87 18.12 19.36
CA THR A 100 -4.56 18.45 18.77
C THR A 100 -4.56 19.83 18.12
N THR A 101 -3.43 20.35 17.65
CA THR A 101 -3.38 21.51 16.73
C THR A 101 -3.16 21.00 15.31
N PRO A 102 -3.70 21.67 14.27
CA PRO A 102 -3.36 21.33 12.89
C PRO A 102 -1.85 21.40 12.62
N PRO A 103 -1.29 20.55 11.72
CA PRO A 103 -1.98 19.46 11.01
C PRO A 103 -2.30 18.29 11.96
N ARG A 104 -3.51 17.74 11.83
CA ARG A 104 -4.03 16.73 12.77
C ARG A 104 -3.88 15.34 12.17
N PRO A 105 -3.59 14.31 12.97
CA PRO A 105 -3.86 12.93 12.57
C PRO A 105 -5.32 12.76 12.14
N ILE A 106 -5.56 11.92 11.14
CA ILE A 106 -6.90 11.67 10.59
C ILE A 106 -7.19 10.17 10.72
N MET A 107 -8.28 9.84 11.41
CA MET A 107 -8.81 8.47 11.42
C MET A 107 -9.57 8.23 10.12
N VAL A 108 -9.27 7.13 9.44
CA VAL A 108 -9.75 6.79 8.10
C VAL A 108 -10.43 5.43 8.13
N MET A 109 -11.66 5.41 7.61
CA MET A 109 -12.40 4.22 7.23
C MET A 109 -12.72 4.32 5.75
N ALA A 110 -12.22 3.39 4.94
CA ALA A 110 -12.49 3.41 3.50
C ALA A 110 -12.84 2.03 2.99
N CYS A 111 -13.72 1.95 2.00
CA CYS A 111 -13.92 0.75 1.19
C CYS A 111 -13.28 1.02 -0.16
N GLU A 112 -12.01 0.62 -0.32
CA GLU A 112 -11.24 0.80 -1.54
C GLU A 112 -11.07 -0.56 -2.23
N LYS A 113 -11.48 -0.69 -3.49
CA LYS A 113 -11.37 -1.94 -4.26
C LYS A 113 -12.02 -3.12 -3.51
N GLN A 114 -13.18 -2.89 -2.90
CA GLN A 114 -13.94 -3.85 -2.09
C GLN A 114 -13.20 -4.34 -0.82
N ILE A 115 -12.13 -3.67 -0.42
CA ILE A 115 -11.39 -3.97 0.81
C ILE A 115 -11.64 -2.86 1.83
N THR A 116 -12.16 -3.23 3.00
CA THR A 116 -12.28 -2.30 4.13
C THR A 116 -10.90 -1.98 4.67
N ARG A 117 -10.56 -0.70 4.67
CA ARG A 117 -9.37 -0.11 5.25
C ARG A 117 -9.75 0.60 6.53
N PHE A 118 -9.02 0.29 7.60
CA PHE A 118 -9.12 1.00 8.86
C PHE A 118 -7.74 1.48 9.27
N GLN A 119 -7.53 2.79 9.22
CA GLN A 119 -6.20 3.41 9.27
C GLN A 119 -6.21 4.71 10.08
N LEU A 120 -5.05 5.06 10.61
CA LEU A 120 -4.74 6.41 11.09
C LEU A 120 -3.68 7.00 10.16
N HIS A 121 -3.99 8.12 9.52
CA HIS A 121 -3.07 8.89 8.70
C HIS A 121 -2.40 9.96 9.55
N LEU A 122 -1.08 10.04 9.47
CA LEU A 122 -0.27 10.97 10.24
C LEU A 122 0.33 12.03 9.31
N PRO A 123 0.27 13.32 9.69
CA PRO A 123 0.92 14.38 8.93
C PRO A 123 2.45 14.31 9.06
N GLU A 124 2.95 13.87 10.21
CA GLU A 124 4.37 13.62 10.46
C GLU A 124 4.59 12.12 10.68
N PRO A 125 5.66 11.55 10.11
CA PRO A 125 5.92 10.12 10.22
C PRO A 125 6.37 9.74 11.62
N ILE A 126 6.11 8.50 12.01
CA ILE A 126 6.67 7.89 13.21
C ILE A 126 7.68 6.80 12.87
N ASP A 127 8.75 6.72 13.66
CA ASP A 127 9.82 5.72 13.52
C ASP A 127 9.59 4.53 14.45
N ASN A 128 8.47 3.84 14.24
CA ASN A 128 8.10 2.65 15.01
C ASN A 128 7.52 1.63 14.03
N ALA A 129 7.83 0.34 14.21
CA ALA A 129 7.21 -0.70 13.38
C ALA A 129 5.73 -0.95 13.75
N ARG A 130 5.37 -0.72 15.01
CA ARG A 130 4.05 -0.98 15.58
C ARG A 130 3.73 0.00 16.71
N VAL A 131 2.45 0.25 16.93
CA VAL A 131 1.95 1.14 18.00
C VAL A 131 0.80 0.45 18.73
N ASP A 132 0.80 0.54 20.06
CA ASP A 132 -0.35 0.12 20.87
C ASP A 132 -1.41 1.22 20.85
N LEU A 133 -2.58 0.89 20.31
CA LEU A 133 -3.72 1.78 20.23
C LEU A 133 -4.87 1.26 21.07
N GLN A 134 -5.56 2.18 21.74
CA GLN A 134 -6.78 1.90 22.47
C GLN A 134 -7.95 2.56 21.76
N LEU A 135 -8.89 1.75 21.29
CA LEU A 135 -10.18 2.22 20.83
C LEU A 135 -11.15 2.20 22.00
N SER A 136 -11.91 3.27 22.17
CA SER A 136 -12.92 3.38 23.21
C SER A 136 -14.24 3.81 22.60
N THR A 137 -15.30 3.12 22.99
CA THR A 137 -16.69 3.44 22.71
C THR A 137 -17.40 3.63 24.05
N ASN A 138 -18.67 4.05 24.01
CA ASN A 138 -19.45 4.22 25.24
C ASN A 138 -19.63 2.92 26.05
N SER A 139 -19.51 1.75 25.41
CA SER A 139 -19.80 0.45 26.01
C SER A 139 -18.61 -0.50 26.08
N ALA A 140 -17.50 -0.19 25.40
CA ALA A 140 -16.35 -1.09 25.31
C ALA A 140 -15.06 -0.32 25.03
N SER A 141 -13.94 -0.88 25.47
CA SER A 141 -12.63 -0.44 25.02
C SER A 141 -11.77 -1.64 24.64
N VAL A 142 -11.07 -1.52 23.52
CA VAL A 142 -10.23 -2.57 22.95
C VAL A 142 -8.84 -1.98 22.76
N ARG A 143 -7.82 -2.67 23.30
CA ARG A 143 -6.41 -2.34 23.05
C ARG A 143 -5.86 -3.33 22.02
N GLN A 144 -5.26 -2.81 20.96
CA GLN A 144 -4.66 -3.61 19.90
C GLN A 144 -3.35 -2.99 19.43
N GLN A 145 -2.43 -3.84 19.02
CA GLN A 145 -1.19 -3.42 18.40
C GLN A 145 -1.40 -3.25 16.90
N TRP A 146 -1.24 -2.04 16.38
CA TRP A 146 -1.39 -1.72 14.96
C TRP A 146 -0.04 -1.62 14.28
N ARG A 147 -0.01 -1.79 12.95
CA ARG A 147 1.23 -1.79 12.17
C ARG A 147 1.44 -0.45 11.49
N VAL A 148 2.65 0.08 11.59
CA VAL A 148 3.06 1.28 10.87
C VAL A 148 3.54 0.89 9.48
N ARG A 149 3.17 1.69 8.48
CA ARG A 149 3.38 1.48 7.05
C ARG A 149 3.72 2.83 6.40
N ASP A 150 4.09 2.76 5.13
CA ASP A 150 4.16 3.93 4.24
C ASP A 150 5.02 5.06 4.82
N GLY A 151 6.28 4.73 5.12
CA GLY A 151 7.26 5.68 5.63
C GLY A 151 6.98 6.23 7.03
N GLY A 152 6.01 5.67 7.77
CA GLY A 152 5.62 6.18 9.08
C GLY A 152 4.33 6.99 9.08
N HIS A 153 3.74 7.26 7.91
CA HIS A 153 2.54 8.11 7.78
C HIS A 153 1.22 7.36 7.91
N VAL A 154 1.23 6.02 7.84
CA VAL A 154 0.01 5.21 7.92
C VAL A 154 0.13 4.19 9.03
N ILE A 155 -0.78 4.23 10.00
CA ILE A 155 -0.96 3.16 10.97
C ILE A 155 -2.19 2.36 10.58
N ASN A 156 -2.02 1.07 10.28
CA ASN A 156 -3.10 0.19 9.83
C ASN A 156 -3.58 -0.70 10.98
N GLY A 157 -4.88 -0.61 11.29
CA GLY A 157 -5.56 -1.36 12.34
C GLY A 157 -6.13 -2.70 11.91
N ALA A 158 -6.07 -3.04 10.62
CA ALA A 158 -6.43 -4.37 10.16
C ALA A 158 -5.42 -5.39 10.72
N VAL A 159 -5.92 -6.28 11.58
CA VAL A 159 -5.18 -7.47 12.00
C VAL A 159 -5.03 -8.38 10.77
N GLY A 160 -3.80 -8.62 10.33
CA GLY A 160 -3.55 -9.72 9.40
C GLY A 160 -3.93 -11.02 10.09
N CYS A 161 -4.88 -11.78 9.53
CA CYS A 161 -5.24 -13.11 10.02
C CYS A 161 -3.95 -13.96 9.94
N PRO A 162 -3.39 -14.45 11.07
CA PRO A 162 -2.21 -15.30 11.03
C PRO A 162 -2.53 -16.56 10.21
N PRO A 163 -1.58 -17.15 9.47
CA PRO A 163 -1.79 -18.43 8.80
C PRO A 163 -1.83 -19.56 9.85
N SER A 164 -2.91 -19.64 10.61
CA SER A 164 -3.24 -20.78 11.47
C SER A 164 -4.50 -21.44 10.94
N LYS A 165 -4.62 -22.75 11.11
CA LYS A 165 -5.61 -23.63 10.44
C LYS A 165 -7.09 -23.31 10.73
N HIS A 166 -7.41 -22.26 11.47
CA HIS A 166 -8.75 -21.92 11.92
C HIS A 166 -9.14 -20.54 11.39
N TYR A 167 -9.47 -20.50 10.10
CA TYR A 167 -10.08 -19.33 9.45
C TYR A 167 -11.49 -18.99 9.99
N ALA A 168 -12.04 -19.78 10.91
CA ALA A 168 -13.43 -19.66 11.35
C ALA A 168 -13.73 -18.53 12.35
N ASN A 169 -12.70 -17.80 12.82
CA ASN A 169 -12.87 -16.69 13.78
C ASN A 169 -12.25 -15.38 13.27
N CYS A 170 -12.04 -15.30 11.95
CA CYS A 170 -12.05 -14.06 11.18
C CYS A 170 -13.44 -14.07 10.50
#